data_AF-A0A524H8X5-F1
#
_entry.id   AF-A0A524H8X5-F1
#
_cell.length_a   1.000
_cell.length_b   1.000
_cell.length_c   1.000
_cell.angle_alpha   90.00
_cell.angle_beta   90.00
_cell.angle_gamma   90.00
#
_symmetry.space_group_name_H-M   'P 1'
#
loop_
_entity.id
_entity.type
_entity.pdbx_description
1 polymer ?
#
loop_
_entity_poly.entity_id
_entity_poly.type
_entity_poly.pdbx_seq_one_letter_code
_entity_poly.pdbx_strand_id
1 'polypeptide(L)'
;AVTIGPAALIALGCRVCQQCHTGKCSWGICTSDLKLTKRINPEIGARRAANLLRGWALEIKDMLGGMGLNAVESLRGNRLHLRAIGLNEKELEILGVRMAGE
;
A
#
# COMPACT_ATOMS: atom_id res chain seq x y z
N ALA A 1 8.43 4.65 -8.04
CA ALA A 1 7.66 5.36 -7.00
C ALA A 1 6.23 4.87 -7.05
N VAL A 2 5.56 4.79 -5.90
CA VAL A 2 4.14 4.38 -5.79
C VAL A 2 3.39 5.40 -4.94
N THR A 3 2.13 5.66 -5.27
CA THR A 3 1.29 6.60 -4.52
C THR A 3 0.44 5.84 -3.51
N ILE A 4 0.45 6.29 -2.26
CA ILE A 4 -0.24 5.63 -1.15
C ILE A 4 -1.29 6.55 -0.52
N GLY A 5 -2.46 6.64 -1.14
CA GLY A 5 -3.56 7.49 -0.66
C GLY A 5 -4.34 6.84 0.49
N PRO A 6 -5.21 5.86 0.22
CA PRO A 6 -6.13 5.31 1.21
C PRO A 6 -5.44 4.70 2.44
N ALA A 7 -4.35 3.97 2.23
CA ALA A 7 -3.59 3.36 3.32
C ALA A 7 -2.98 4.40 4.28
N ALA A 8 -2.47 5.53 3.74
CA ALA A 8 -1.97 6.62 4.57
C ALA A 8 -3.11 7.25 5.39
N LEU A 9 -4.28 7.47 4.79
CA LEU A 9 -5.46 7.97 5.52
C LEU A 9 -5.91 7.02 6.62
N ILE A 10 -5.85 5.70 6.39
CA ILE A 10 -6.17 4.69 7.41
C ILE A 10 -5.16 4.76 8.56
N ALA A 11 -3.86 4.88 8.28
CA ALA A 11 -2.85 5.06 9.33
C ALA A 11 -3.08 6.33 10.18
N LEU A 12 -3.60 7.40 9.57
CA LEU A 12 -4.00 8.62 10.30
C LEU A 12 -5.25 8.41 11.17
N GLY A 13 -6.09 7.43 10.87
CA GLY A 13 -7.28 7.08 11.65
C GLY A 13 -8.58 6.94 10.84
N CYS A 14 -8.52 6.92 9.51
CA CYS A 14 -9.70 6.73 8.67
C CYS A 14 -10.35 5.36 8.93
N ARG A 15 -11.67 5.33 9.11
CA ARG A 15 -12.46 4.10 9.23
C ARG A 15 -13.19 3.70 7.95
N VAL A 16 -12.82 4.31 6.82
CA VAL A 16 -13.41 4.01 5.50
C VAL A 16 -14.95 4.11 5.51
N CYS A 17 -15.49 5.15 6.17
CA CYS A 17 -16.94 5.36 6.23
C CYS A 17 -17.55 5.91 4.93
N GLN A 18 -16.71 6.29 3.95
CA GLN A 18 -17.11 6.77 2.61
C GLN A 18 -17.98 8.04 2.58
N GLN A 19 -18.03 8.79 3.68
CA GLN A 19 -18.80 10.04 3.80
C GLN A 19 -17.98 11.31 3.52
N CYS A 20 -16.80 11.19 2.92
CA CYS A 20 -15.88 12.31 2.70
C CYS A 20 -16.52 13.47 1.91
N HIS A 21 -17.37 13.14 0.92
CA HIS A 21 -18.07 14.11 0.08
C HIS A 21 -19.02 15.04 0.84
N THR A 22 -19.45 14.66 2.06
CA THR A 22 -20.33 15.48 2.90
C THR A 22 -19.60 16.65 3.55
N GLY A 23 -18.26 16.66 3.55
CA GLY A 23 -17.44 17.61 4.29
C GLY A 23 -17.53 17.46 5.82
N LYS A 24 -18.24 16.45 6.34
CA LYS A 24 -18.47 16.20 7.77
C LYS A 24 -17.84 14.88 8.23
N CYS A 25 -16.57 14.67 7.87
CA CYS A 25 -15.85 13.46 8.30
C CYS A 25 -15.82 13.35 9.84
N SER A 26 -16.46 12.30 10.38
CA SER A 26 -16.49 12.02 11.82
C SER A 26 -15.10 11.82 12.44
N TRP A 27 -14.08 11.54 11.62
CA TRP A 27 -12.72 11.30 12.06
C TRP A 27 -11.80 12.52 11.86
N GLY A 28 -12.34 13.64 11.39
CA GLY A 28 -11.60 14.91 11.29
C GLY A 28 -10.63 15.01 10.12
N ILE A 29 -10.59 14.02 9.21
CA ILE A 29 -9.59 13.97 8.12
C ILE A 29 -10.05 14.80 6.92
N CYS A 30 -11.24 14.49 6.39
CA CYS A 30 -11.80 15.16 5.21
C CYS A 30 -12.96 16.06 5.65
N THR A 31 -12.63 17.18 6.27
CA THR A 31 -13.62 18.15 6.76
C THR A 31 -13.02 19.55 6.86
N SER A 32 -13.84 20.56 6.58
CA SER A 32 -13.50 21.97 6.78
C SER A 32 -13.99 22.51 8.13
N ASP A 33 -14.73 21.71 8.91
CA ASP A 33 -15.22 22.09 10.23
C ASP A 33 -14.10 21.98 11.27
N LEU A 34 -13.68 23.14 11.80
CA LEU A 34 -12.63 23.26 12.81
C LEU A 34 -12.90 22.43 14.07
N LYS A 35 -14.17 22.17 14.44
CA LYS A 35 -14.50 21.32 15.60
C LYS A 35 -14.17 19.85 15.31
N LEU A 36 -14.37 19.41 14.07
CA LEU A 36 -14.07 18.03 13.65
C LEU A 36 -12.57 17.84 13.40
N THR A 37 -11.88 18.82 12.81
CA THR A 37 -10.43 18.77 12.56
C THR A 37 -9.62 18.53 13.84
N LYS A 38 -10.05 19.10 14.97
CA LYS A 38 -9.42 18.90 16.30
C LYS A 38 -9.37 17.45 16.78
N ARG A 39 -10.12 16.53 16.14
CA ARG A 39 -10.10 15.09 16.47
C ARG A 39 -8.81 14.41 16.05
N ILE A 40 -8.04 15.01 15.14
CA ILE A 40 -6.74 14.51 14.71
C ILE A 40 -5.66 15.25 15.47
N ASN A 41 -4.74 14.48 16.05
CA ASN A 41 -3.47 14.99 16.53
C ASN A 41 -2.40 14.78 15.43
N PRO A 42 -1.88 15.85 14.80
CA PRO A 42 -0.91 15.73 13.70
C PRO A 42 0.36 14.99 14.08
N GLU A 43 0.88 15.18 15.29
CA GLU A 43 2.11 14.51 15.78
C GLU A 43 1.92 13.00 15.91
N ILE A 44 0.77 12.57 16.44
CA ILE A 44 0.42 11.16 16.53
C ILE A 44 0.19 10.59 15.12
N GLY A 45 -0.49 11.34 14.26
CA GLY A 45 -0.75 10.97 12.87
C GLY A 45 0.55 10.76 12.08
N ALA A 46 1.48 11.71 12.16
CA ALA A 46 2.79 11.63 11.51
C ALA A 46 3.58 10.42 12.00
N ARG A 47 3.61 10.17 13.31
CA ARG A 47 4.25 8.97 13.88
C ARG A 47 3.62 7.67 13.35
N ARG A 48 2.28 7.61 13.25
CA ARG A 48 1.59 6.43 12.69
C ARG A 48 1.90 6.22 11.21
N ALA A 49 1.90 7.29 10.42
CA ALA A 49 2.25 7.23 9.00
C ALA A 49 3.72 6.79 8.79
N ALA A 50 4.65 7.32 9.59
CA ALA A 50 6.05 6.89 9.58
C ALA A 50 6.20 5.41 9.96
N ASN A 51 5.45 4.95 10.96
CA ASN A 51 5.44 3.54 11.38
C ASN A 51 4.88 2.62 10.28
N LEU A 52 3.83 3.04 9.55
CA LEU A 52 3.32 2.30 8.39
C LEU A 52 4.42 2.11 7.33
N LEU A 53 5.09 3.20 6.95
CA LEU A 53 6.19 3.16 5.98
C LEU A 53 7.34 2.29 6.46
N ARG A 54 7.69 2.38 7.74
CA ARG A 54 8.73 1.55 8.35
C ARG A 54 8.34 0.07 8.32
N GLY A 55 7.10 -0.28 8.69
CA GLY A 55 6.60 -1.65 8.65
C GLY A 55 6.68 -2.22 7.24
N TRP A 56 6.16 -1.51 6.25
CA TRP A 56 6.26 -1.93 4.85
C TRP A 56 7.70 -2.03 4.35
N ALA A 57 8.59 -1.14 4.76
CA ALA A 57 9.99 -1.23 4.39
C ALA A 57 10.68 -2.48 4.95
N LEU A 58 10.29 -2.93 6.15
CA LEU A 58 10.79 -4.19 6.74
C LEU A 58 10.21 -5.40 6.01
N GLU A 59 8.89 -5.45 5.80
CA GLU A 59 8.23 -6.53 5.06
C GLU A 59 8.80 -6.69 3.65
N ILE A 60 9.06 -5.58 2.94
CA ILE A 60 9.68 -5.61 1.61
C ILE A 60 11.09 -6.18 1.67
N LYS A 61 11.88 -5.83 2.70
CA LYS A 61 13.22 -6.41 2.90
C LYS A 61 13.15 -7.91 3.18
N ASP A 62 12.19 -8.36 3.97
CA ASP A 62 12.00 -9.77 4.27
C ASP A 62 11.59 -10.56 3.02
N MET A 63 10.66 -10.03 2.22
CA MET A 63 10.30 -10.61 0.92
C MET A 63 11.49 -10.67 -0.04
N LEU A 64 12.29 -9.60 -0.12
CA LEU A 64 13.51 -9.57 -0.94
C LEU A 64 14.54 -10.60 -0.46
N GLY A 65 14.76 -10.69 0.86
CA GLY A 65 15.66 -11.67 1.48
C GLY A 65 15.23 -13.10 1.21
N GLY A 66 13.92 -13.40 1.27
CA GLY A 66 13.37 -14.71 0.91
C GLY A 66 13.59 -15.11 -0.54
N MET A 67 13.75 -14.14 -1.44
CA MET A 67 14.09 -14.37 -2.86
C MET A 67 15.61 -14.35 -3.14
N GLY A 68 16.45 -14.06 -2.15
CA GLY A 68 17.88 -13.87 -2.33
C GLY A 68 18.25 -12.58 -3.07
N LEU A 69 17.39 -11.56 -3.03
CA LEU A 69 17.60 -10.27 -3.69
C LEU A 69 17.99 -9.20 -2.66
N ASN A 70 18.93 -8.34 -3.04
CA ASN A 70 19.45 -7.29 -2.14
C ASN A 70 18.91 -5.89 -2.46
N ALA A 71 18.21 -5.71 -3.58
CA ALA A 71 17.75 -4.42 -4.06
C ALA A 71 16.40 -4.53 -4.78
N VAL A 72 15.56 -3.50 -4.64
CA VAL A 72 14.25 -3.40 -5.32
C VAL A 72 14.45 -3.25 -6.84
N GLU A 73 15.57 -2.66 -7.24
CA GLU A 73 16.00 -2.50 -8.63
C GLU A 73 16.07 -3.85 -9.35
N SER A 74 16.44 -4.92 -8.67
CA SER A 74 16.49 -6.28 -9.22
C SER A 74 15.10 -6.84 -9.56
N LEU A 75 14.03 -6.33 -8.93
CA LEU A 75 12.65 -6.68 -9.23
C LEU A 75 12.02 -5.80 -10.31
N ARG A 76 12.54 -4.59 -10.50
CA ARG A 76 11.90 -3.60 -11.37
C ARG A 76 11.88 -4.09 -12.83
N GLY A 77 10.70 -4.47 -13.31
CA GLY A 77 10.49 -5.00 -14.67
C GLY A 77 10.85 -6.48 -14.83
N ASN A 78 11.41 -7.12 -13.79
CA ASN A 78 11.77 -8.53 -13.82
C ASN A 78 10.55 -9.40 -13.47
N ARG A 79 10.04 -10.13 -14.47
CA ARG A 79 8.90 -11.06 -14.31
C ARG A 79 9.32 -12.48 -13.94
N LEU A 80 10.61 -12.79 -13.90
CA LEU A 80 11.11 -14.15 -13.65
C LEU A 80 10.78 -14.65 -12.23
N HIS A 81 10.51 -13.75 -11.29
CA HIS A 81 10.09 -14.10 -9.94
C HIS A 81 8.57 -14.25 -9.77
N LEU A 82 7.78 -13.96 -10.83
CA LEU A 82 6.33 -14.17 -10.82
C LEU A 82 6.00 -15.54 -11.40
N ARG A 83 5.07 -16.26 -10.78
CA ARG A 83 4.51 -17.51 -11.29
C ARG A 83 3.00 -17.44 -11.28
N ALA A 84 2.41 -17.81 -12.40
CA ALA A 84 0.98 -17.84 -12.58
C ALA A 84 0.36 -19.11 -12.00
N ILE A 85 -0.83 -18.98 -11.42
CA ILE A 85 -1.63 -20.09 -10.94
C ILE A 85 -3.05 -19.86 -11.47
N GLY A 86 -3.59 -20.84 -12.21
CA GLY A 86 -4.95 -20.78 -12.75
C GLY A 86 -5.14 -19.84 -13.95
N LEU A 87 -4.06 -19.48 -14.64
CA LEU A 87 -4.13 -18.72 -15.90
C LEU A 87 -4.06 -19.66 -17.11
N ASN A 88 -4.71 -19.28 -18.21
CA ASN A 88 -4.63 -19.97 -19.49
C ASN A 88 -3.43 -19.49 -20.33
N GLU A 89 -3.08 -20.24 -21.39
CA GLU A 89 -1.91 -19.95 -22.24
C GLU A 89 -1.92 -18.52 -22.82
N LYS A 90 -3.08 -18.04 -23.25
CA LYS A 90 -3.20 -16.69 -23.82
C LYS A 90 -2.95 -15.60 -22.78
N GLU A 91 -3.38 -15.81 -21.54
CA GLU A 91 -3.11 -14.88 -20.42
C GLU A 91 -1.62 -14.87 -20.06
N LEU A 92 -0.97 -16.04 -20.05
CA LEU A 92 0.46 -16.16 -19.80
C LEU A 92 1.27 -15.39 -20.86
N GLU A 93 0.92 -15.55 -22.13
CA GLU A 93 1.55 -14.86 -23.25
C GLU A 93 1.39 -13.33 -23.13
N ILE A 94 0.17 -12.84 -22.89
CA ILE A 94 -0.11 -11.41 -22.76
C ILE A 94 0.63 -10.79 -21.57
N LEU A 95 0.66 -11.48 -20.42
CA LEU A 95 1.28 -10.96 -19.19
C LEU A 95 2.81 -11.16 -19.16
N GLY A 96 3.33 -12.06 -20.00
CA GLY A 96 4.75 -12.42 -20.05
C GLY A 96 5.23 -13.12 -18.78
N VAL A 97 4.40 -14.01 -18.22
CA VAL A 97 4.70 -14.76 -16.97
C VAL A 97 4.64 -16.26 -17.23
N ARG A 98 5.39 -17.04 -16.44
CA ARG A 98 5.43 -18.51 -16.56
C ARG A 98 4.45 -19.18 -15.60
N MET A 99 4.01 -20.38 -15.93
CA MET A 99 3.14 -21.17 -15.06
C MET A 99 3.92 -21.67 -13.83
N ALA A 100 3.26 -21.79 -12.68
CA ALA A 100 3.85 -22.44 -11.52
C ALA A 100 4.15 -23.92 -11.83
N GLY A 101 5.40 -24.33 -11.65
CA GLY A 101 5.88 -25.69 -11.96
C GLY A 101 6.75 -25.78 -13.22
N GLU A 102 6.80 -24.72 -14.03
CA GLU A 102 7.82 -24.48 -15.07
C GLU A 102 8.98 -23.61 -14.54
#